data_AF-A0A382H3N9-F1
#
_entry.id   AF-A0A382H3N9-F1
#
_cell.length_a   1.000
_cell.length_b   1.000
_cell.length_c   1.000
_cell.angle_alpha   90.00
_cell.angle_beta   90.00
_cell.angle_gamma   90.00
#
_symmetry.space_group_name_H-M   'P 1'
#
loop_
_entity.id
_entity.type
_entity.pdbx_description
1 polymer ?
#
loop_
_entity_poly.entity_id
_entity_poly.type
_entity_poly.pdbx_seq_one_letter_code
_entity_poly.pdbx_strand_id
1 'polypeptide(L)'
;MTTRIHWSLMLCLGLGLPLAKAAVNENILSEHPRHDYLNVGDIDQLENDLRQALGGLESYSFSRSWWKWDRLRQRYVDGGRRDKNAIRILRAVFRGLILDWYARCEKRGEGDLFYIFFTTNSGNKVQRQAEDGRTLRRDHHGGGYHGGWGGACRMRIFEELVRQNMFTDAEQATMKKIVHQSLEPRFLDFKRGSQHADNHSFGNGGGVALGIKLFPDAPQAKEARAWLDRIWNHMADFGDWTEWNYYPYGPIFLHGMLDIAEATGRIETESRLINAIGKRCLQFNHGGGVKGGPNCGIRQRGDLSGVYADPWNVGYYDVETSSRDGNFWYRMAQHYKNPEYLWAAEQVALGGRPPNGQVPHEYQAAY
;
A
#
# COMPACT_ATOMS: atom_id res chain seq x y z
N MET A 1 -2.19 71.96 38.86
CA MET A 1 -1.46 70.84 39.49
C MET A 1 -2.40 70.07 40.39
N THR A 2 -2.86 68.89 39.93
CA THR A 2 -3.19 67.68 40.72
C THR A 2 -3.98 66.73 39.83
N THR A 3 -3.32 65.64 39.46
CA THR A 3 -3.81 64.52 38.66
C THR A 3 -4.78 63.64 39.46
N ARG A 4 -5.96 63.36 38.89
CA ARG A 4 -6.86 62.29 39.33
C ARG A 4 -6.42 60.98 38.69
N ILE A 5 -6.21 59.94 39.50
CA ILE A 5 -6.00 58.57 39.04
C ILE A 5 -7.34 57.83 39.17
N HIS A 6 -7.92 57.43 38.04
CA HIS A 6 -9.02 56.48 37.99
C HIS A 6 -8.46 55.08 37.75
N TRP A 7 -8.76 54.16 38.66
CA TRP A 7 -8.55 52.73 38.48
C TRP A 7 -9.62 52.20 37.53
N SER A 8 -9.22 51.58 36.42
CA SER A 8 -10.10 50.74 35.61
C SER A 8 -9.53 49.33 35.57
N LEU A 9 -10.29 48.42 36.17
CA LEU A 9 -10.14 46.98 36.11
C LEU A 9 -10.19 46.53 34.63
N MET A 10 -9.14 45.90 34.13
CA MET A 10 -9.22 45.12 32.89
C MET A 10 -9.37 43.64 33.23
N LEU A 11 -10.57 43.10 33.01
CA LEU A 11 -10.83 41.67 32.91
C LEU A 11 -10.24 41.17 31.58
N CYS A 12 -9.18 40.35 31.64
CA CYS A 12 -8.74 39.57 30.50
C CYS A 12 -9.65 38.34 30.33
N LEU A 13 -10.69 38.47 29.49
CA LEU A 13 -11.42 37.34 28.94
C LEU A 13 -10.52 36.62 27.92
N GLY A 14 -9.91 35.52 28.36
CA GLY A 14 -9.24 34.56 27.48
C GLY A 14 -10.26 33.81 26.63
N LEU A 15 -10.69 34.42 25.53
CA LEU A 15 -11.37 33.73 24.45
C LEU A 15 -10.33 32.92 23.68
N GLY A 16 -10.24 31.63 24.02
CA GLY A 16 -9.54 30.64 23.20
C GLY A 16 -10.20 30.59 21.82
N LEU A 17 -9.63 31.29 20.86
CA LEU A 17 -9.96 31.10 19.45
C LEU A 17 -9.62 29.65 19.08
N PRO A 18 -10.56 28.89 18.50
CA PRO A 18 -10.24 27.57 17.99
C PRO A 18 -9.15 27.74 16.94
N LEU A 19 -8.04 26.99 17.09
CA LEU A 19 -7.02 26.89 16.06
C LEU A 19 -7.75 26.53 14.76
N ALA A 20 -7.75 27.44 13.79
CA ALA A 20 -8.34 27.20 12.49
C ALA A 20 -7.71 25.93 11.92
N LYS A 21 -8.54 24.90 11.69
CA LYS A 21 -8.11 23.69 11.00
C LYS A 21 -7.66 24.16 9.62
N ALA A 22 -6.37 24.05 9.31
CA ALA A 22 -5.88 24.39 7.97
C ALA A 22 -6.75 23.62 6.97
N ALA A 23 -7.39 24.34 6.05
CA ALA A 23 -8.16 23.71 5.00
C ALA A 23 -7.23 22.76 4.27
N VAL A 24 -7.53 21.46 4.31
CA VAL A 24 -6.80 20.48 3.51
C VAL A 24 -6.94 20.95 2.07
N ASN A 25 -5.83 21.26 1.41
CA ASN A 25 -5.86 21.57 -0.01
C ASN A 25 -6.25 20.29 -0.75
N GLU A 26 -7.56 20.05 -0.94
CA GLU A 26 -8.07 18.81 -1.53
C GLU A 26 -7.43 18.52 -2.89
N ASN A 27 -7.01 19.57 -3.60
CA ASN A 27 -6.35 19.47 -4.89
C ASN A 27 -4.98 18.77 -4.83
N ILE A 28 -4.23 18.88 -3.73
CA ILE A 28 -2.93 18.18 -3.58
C ILE A 28 -3.11 16.68 -3.35
N LEU A 29 -4.28 16.21 -2.95
CA LEU A 29 -4.48 14.77 -2.71
C LEU A 29 -4.92 14.03 -3.98
N SER A 30 -5.63 14.71 -4.87
CA SER A 30 -6.07 14.19 -6.17
C SER A 30 -4.94 14.18 -7.22
N GLU A 31 -4.03 15.16 -7.18
CA GLU A 31 -2.92 15.28 -8.14
C GLU A 31 -1.75 14.29 -7.93
N HIS A 32 -1.79 13.49 -6.86
CA HIS A 32 -0.64 12.68 -6.43
C HIS A 32 -0.96 11.17 -6.25
N PRO A 33 -0.01 10.28 -6.58
CA PRO A 33 1.33 10.56 -7.09
C PRO A 33 1.34 11.01 -8.55
N ARG A 34 2.27 11.90 -8.90
CA ARG A 34 2.53 12.30 -10.29
C ARG A 34 3.33 11.21 -11.02
N HIS A 35 3.40 11.29 -12.35
CA HIS A 35 4.23 10.39 -13.16
C HIS A 35 5.69 10.41 -12.68
N ASP A 36 6.27 11.61 -12.66
CA ASP A 36 7.58 11.93 -12.09
C ASP A 36 7.53 13.27 -11.33
N TYR A 37 8.65 13.61 -10.69
CA TYR A 37 8.85 14.84 -9.95
C TYR A 37 10.11 15.60 -10.40
N LEU A 38 10.61 15.33 -11.60
CA LEU A 38 11.89 15.87 -12.10
C LEU A 38 11.87 17.40 -12.22
N ASN A 39 10.72 17.97 -12.61
CA ASN A 39 10.56 19.39 -12.91
C ASN A 39 9.82 20.18 -11.81
N VAL A 40 9.78 19.66 -10.57
CA VAL A 40 9.18 20.40 -9.45
C VAL A 40 10.11 21.53 -9.03
N GLY A 41 9.67 22.78 -9.20
CA GLY A 41 10.44 23.97 -8.86
C GLY A 41 10.72 24.11 -7.35
N ASP A 42 9.67 24.06 -6.52
CA ASP A 42 9.79 24.11 -5.05
C ASP A 42 9.35 22.77 -4.43
N ILE A 43 10.30 21.86 -4.33
CA ILE A 43 10.08 20.54 -3.74
C ILE A 43 9.96 20.60 -2.21
N ASP A 44 10.54 21.62 -1.55
CA ASP A 44 10.43 21.79 -0.10
C ASP A 44 8.98 22.12 0.28
N GLN A 45 8.38 23.08 -0.44
CA GLN A 45 6.98 23.44 -0.27
C GLN A 45 6.05 22.26 -0.58
N LEU A 46 6.26 21.58 -1.71
CA LEU A 46 5.43 20.45 -2.10
C LEU A 46 5.50 19.29 -1.08
N GLU A 47 6.70 18.99 -0.58
CA GLU A 47 6.89 17.96 0.45
C GLU A 47 6.14 18.32 1.74
N ASN A 48 6.25 19.56 2.19
CA ASN A 48 5.59 20.05 3.40
C ASN A 48 4.06 20.04 3.26
N ASP A 49 3.54 20.56 2.14
CA ASP A 49 2.10 20.62 1.88
C ASP A 49 1.49 19.23 1.79
N LEU A 50 2.16 18.31 1.08
CA LEU A 50 1.68 16.94 0.95
C LEU A 50 1.68 16.21 2.30
N ARG A 51 2.76 16.38 3.10
CA ARG A 51 2.82 15.82 4.46
C ARG A 51 1.69 16.34 5.33
N GLN A 52 1.46 17.66 5.33
CA GLN A 52 0.40 18.29 6.11
C GLN A 52 -0.99 17.84 5.67
N ALA A 53 -1.25 17.80 4.36
CA ALA A 53 -2.53 17.35 3.83
C ALA A 53 -2.82 15.89 4.20
N LEU A 54 -1.84 14.99 4.06
CA LEU A 54 -1.98 13.58 4.42
C LEU A 54 -2.09 13.37 5.94
N GLY A 55 -1.27 14.07 6.73
CA GLY A 55 -1.31 14.03 8.20
C GLY A 55 -2.56 14.69 8.79
N GLY A 56 -3.27 15.51 8.01
CA GLY A 56 -4.54 16.14 8.37
C GLY A 56 -5.79 15.27 8.13
N LEU A 57 -5.65 14.16 7.41
CA LEU A 57 -6.77 13.25 7.13
C LEU A 57 -7.31 12.60 8.41
N GLU A 58 -8.62 12.39 8.48
CA GLU A 58 -9.27 11.62 9.57
C GLU A 58 -9.39 10.13 9.23
N SER A 59 -9.22 9.75 7.97
CA SER A 59 -9.23 8.35 7.51
C SER A 59 -8.39 8.17 6.26
N TYR A 60 -7.65 7.07 6.18
CA TYR A 60 -6.86 6.69 5.01
C TYR A 60 -6.76 5.17 4.89
N SER A 61 -6.98 4.61 3.70
CA SER A 61 -7.01 3.15 3.59
C SER A 61 -5.64 2.50 3.79
N PHE A 62 -5.48 1.79 4.91
CA PHE A 62 -4.30 0.95 5.18
C PHE A 62 -4.30 -0.33 4.33
N SER A 63 -5.41 -0.69 3.68
CA SER A 63 -5.40 -1.83 2.77
C SER A 63 -4.86 -1.48 1.39
N ARG A 64 -5.55 -0.63 0.62
CA ARG A 64 -5.34 -0.53 -0.83
C ARG A 64 -4.63 0.75 -1.26
N SER A 65 -4.77 1.84 -0.49
CA SER A 65 -4.30 3.17 -0.93
C SER A 65 -2.78 3.31 -0.96
N TRP A 66 -2.03 2.39 -0.35
CA TRP A 66 -0.56 2.40 -0.33
C TRP A 66 0.09 1.96 -1.64
N TRP A 67 -0.66 1.30 -2.53
CA TRP A 67 -0.08 0.70 -3.74
C TRP A 67 0.36 1.74 -4.76
N LYS A 68 -0.35 2.86 -4.86
CA LYS A 68 0.06 3.97 -5.73
C LYS A 68 1.42 4.53 -5.33
N TRP A 69 1.69 4.60 -4.03
CA TRP A 69 2.97 5.06 -3.51
C TRP A 69 4.08 4.04 -3.71
N ASP A 70 3.79 2.74 -3.57
CA ASP A 70 4.80 1.69 -3.83
C ASP A 70 5.14 1.58 -5.32
N ARG A 71 4.20 1.89 -6.22
CA ARG A 71 4.52 2.04 -7.66
C ARG A 71 5.41 3.25 -7.93
N LEU A 72 5.20 4.39 -7.27
CA LEU A 72 6.14 5.52 -7.32
C LEU A 72 7.53 5.08 -6.82
N ARG A 73 7.61 4.32 -5.72
CA ARG A 73 8.88 3.75 -5.22
C ARG A 73 9.51 2.80 -6.25
N GLN A 74 8.74 1.93 -6.88
CA GLN A 74 9.25 1.02 -7.91
C GLN A 74 9.80 1.79 -9.12
N ARG A 75 9.06 2.79 -9.64
CA ARG A 75 9.56 3.67 -10.71
C ARG A 75 10.86 4.38 -10.33
N TYR A 76 10.94 4.90 -9.11
CA TYR A 76 12.16 5.53 -8.60
C TYR A 76 13.35 4.55 -8.61
N VAL A 77 13.16 3.33 -8.12
CA VAL A 77 14.21 2.30 -8.10
C VAL A 77 14.61 1.86 -9.50
N ASP A 78 13.62 1.54 -10.35
CA ASP A 78 13.84 1.02 -11.71
C ASP A 78 14.41 2.09 -12.65
N GLY A 79 14.06 3.36 -12.41
CA GLY A 79 14.68 4.52 -13.05
C GLY A 79 16.11 4.83 -12.57
N GLY A 80 16.74 3.91 -11.83
CA GLY A 80 18.11 4.08 -11.34
C GLY A 80 18.25 5.15 -10.26
N ARG A 81 17.16 5.44 -9.52
CA ARG A 81 17.13 6.42 -8.42
C ARG A 81 17.50 7.85 -8.84
N ARG A 82 17.19 8.20 -10.09
CA ARG A 82 17.50 9.49 -10.71
C ARG A 82 16.56 10.61 -10.24
N ASP A 83 15.28 10.33 -10.09
CA ASP A 83 14.30 11.29 -9.58
C ASP A 83 14.46 11.50 -8.07
N LYS A 84 15.33 12.44 -7.67
CA LYS A 84 15.59 12.76 -6.27
C LYS A 84 14.40 13.42 -5.57
N ASN A 85 13.42 13.92 -6.31
CA ASN A 85 12.22 14.50 -5.74
C ASN A 85 11.18 13.42 -5.40
N ALA A 86 11.09 12.34 -6.20
CA ALA A 86 10.21 11.21 -5.89
C ALA A 86 10.46 10.61 -4.50
N ILE A 87 11.73 10.44 -4.09
CA ILE A 87 12.05 9.91 -2.76
C ILE A 87 11.64 10.88 -1.64
N ARG A 88 11.73 12.20 -1.86
CA ARG A 88 11.25 13.22 -0.91
C ARG A 88 9.74 13.19 -0.76
N ILE A 89 9.02 12.94 -1.85
CA ILE A 89 7.57 12.75 -1.82
C ILE A 89 7.20 11.51 -1.03
N LEU A 90 7.89 10.38 -1.25
CA LEU A 90 7.68 9.18 -0.46
C LEU A 90 7.96 9.41 1.03
N ARG A 91 8.95 10.24 1.36
CA ARG A 91 9.23 10.69 2.74
C ARG A 91 8.07 11.48 3.33
N ALA A 92 7.52 12.47 2.62
CA ALA A 92 6.33 13.21 3.04
C ALA A 92 5.13 12.30 3.30
N VAL A 93 4.85 11.40 2.35
CA VAL A 93 3.75 10.44 2.44
C VAL A 93 3.91 9.56 3.67
N PHE A 94 5.10 9.00 3.90
CA PHE A 94 5.34 8.11 5.02
C PHE A 94 5.26 8.85 6.36
N ARG A 95 5.85 10.05 6.44
CA ARG A 95 5.75 10.91 7.63
C ARG A 95 4.30 11.25 7.94
N GLY A 96 3.53 11.74 6.97
CA GLY A 96 2.14 12.14 7.19
C GLY A 96 1.23 10.97 7.56
N LEU A 97 1.32 9.86 6.83
CA LEU A 97 0.38 8.73 6.99
C LEU A 97 0.75 7.72 8.07
N ILE A 98 2.00 7.68 8.52
CA ILE A 98 2.45 6.75 9.57
C ILE A 98 2.91 7.50 10.80
N LEU A 99 3.94 8.35 10.69
CA LEU A 99 4.60 8.92 11.88
C LEU A 99 3.75 10.00 12.55
N ASP A 100 3.28 10.98 11.78
CA ASP A 100 2.42 12.06 12.28
C ASP A 100 1.06 11.51 12.72
N TRP A 101 0.53 10.52 11.98
CA TRP A 101 -0.71 9.83 12.33
C TRP A 101 -0.59 9.09 13.65
N TYR A 102 0.49 8.33 13.84
CA TYR A 102 0.79 7.64 15.09
C TYR A 102 0.94 8.62 16.25
N ALA A 103 1.72 9.68 16.09
CA ALA A 103 1.89 10.71 17.11
C ALA A 103 0.57 11.39 17.50
N ARG A 104 -0.35 11.57 16.54
CA ARG A 104 -1.70 12.08 16.79
C ARG A 104 -2.56 11.07 17.56
N CYS A 105 -2.47 9.78 17.25
CA CYS A 105 -3.10 8.73 18.06
C CYS A 105 -2.55 8.72 19.48
N GLU A 106 -1.22 8.83 19.67
CA GLU A 106 -0.60 8.93 21.01
C GLU A 106 -1.14 10.13 21.80
N LYS A 107 -1.22 11.32 21.19
CA LYS A 107 -1.80 12.51 21.82
C LYS A 107 -3.27 12.35 22.24
N ARG A 108 -4.00 11.44 21.60
CA ARG A 108 -5.40 11.11 21.92
C ARG A 108 -5.54 9.95 22.91
N GLY A 109 -4.44 9.37 23.40
CA GLY A 109 -4.48 8.16 24.22
C GLY A 109 -4.87 6.89 23.44
N GLU A 110 -4.75 6.94 22.11
CA GLU A 110 -5.08 5.85 21.17
C GLU A 110 -3.84 5.25 20.50
N GLY A 111 -2.63 5.72 20.87
CA GLY A 111 -1.38 5.30 20.21
C GLY A 111 -1.13 3.80 20.30
N ASP A 112 -1.56 3.18 21.40
CA ASP A 112 -1.45 1.75 21.64
C ASP A 112 -2.52 0.92 20.89
N LEU A 113 -3.48 1.56 20.21
CA LEU A 113 -4.44 0.94 19.31
C LEU A 113 -3.95 0.90 17.86
N PHE A 114 -2.86 1.60 17.52
CA PHE A 114 -2.38 1.75 16.15
C PHE A 114 -1.65 0.50 15.64
N TYR A 115 -1.95 0.04 14.43
CA TYR A 115 -1.28 -1.11 13.82
C TYR A 115 -1.22 -0.97 12.29
N ILE A 116 -0.17 -1.53 11.68
CA ILE A 116 0.10 -1.38 10.24
C ILE A 116 0.00 -2.67 9.43
N PHE A 117 -0.32 -3.79 10.07
CA PHE A 117 -0.63 -5.05 9.38
C PHE A 117 -2.13 -5.33 9.41
N PHE A 118 -2.52 -6.60 9.32
CA PHE A 118 -3.90 -7.01 9.56
C PHE A 118 -4.12 -7.28 11.06
N THR A 119 -5.38 -7.44 11.44
CA THR A 119 -5.75 -7.85 12.80
C THR A 119 -6.70 -9.06 12.76
N THR A 120 -6.55 -9.96 13.72
CA THR A 120 -7.42 -11.12 13.94
C THR A 120 -8.49 -10.88 15.01
N ASN A 121 -8.57 -9.66 15.53
CA ASN A 121 -9.57 -9.27 16.51
C ASN A 121 -10.99 -9.44 15.93
N SER A 122 -11.93 -9.83 16.79
CA SER A 122 -13.33 -10.02 16.41
C SER A 122 -14.01 -8.67 16.14
N GLY A 123 -15.12 -8.70 15.40
CA GLY A 123 -15.90 -7.52 15.05
C GLY A 123 -16.32 -7.54 13.58
N ASN A 124 -16.66 -6.38 13.04
CA ASN A 124 -17.13 -6.21 11.68
C ASN A 124 -16.07 -5.56 10.77
N LYS A 125 -16.44 -5.28 9.52
CA LYS A 125 -15.52 -4.73 8.51
C LYS A 125 -14.98 -3.33 8.84
N VAL A 126 -15.66 -2.55 9.68
CA VAL A 126 -15.28 -1.17 10.02
C VAL A 126 -14.78 -1.01 11.46
N GLN A 127 -15.13 -1.95 12.35
CA GLN A 127 -14.81 -1.89 13.78
C GLN A 127 -14.43 -3.27 14.30
N ARG A 128 -13.29 -3.38 14.97
CA ARG A 128 -12.85 -4.56 15.73
C ARG A 128 -12.77 -4.24 17.21
N GLN A 129 -12.82 -5.26 18.06
CA GLN A 129 -12.72 -5.10 19.50
C GLN A 129 -11.29 -5.36 19.98
N ALA A 130 -10.69 -4.37 20.64
CA ALA A 130 -9.44 -4.57 21.37
C ALA A 130 -9.72 -5.41 22.64
N GLU A 131 -8.67 -6.00 23.21
CA GLU A 131 -8.78 -6.87 24.38
C GLU A 131 -9.30 -6.12 25.62
N ASP A 132 -9.04 -4.81 25.71
CA ASP A 132 -9.48 -3.95 26.81
C ASP A 132 -10.87 -3.34 26.60
N GLY A 133 -11.61 -3.80 25.58
CA GLY A 133 -12.95 -3.32 25.25
C GLY A 133 -12.99 -2.02 24.42
N ARG A 134 -11.85 -1.39 24.11
CA ARG A 134 -11.83 -0.25 23.18
C ARG A 134 -12.06 -0.72 21.74
N THR A 135 -12.54 0.21 20.90
CA THR A 135 -12.81 -0.07 19.49
C THR A 135 -11.60 0.22 18.61
N LEU A 136 -11.16 -0.77 17.85
CA LEU A 136 -10.22 -0.62 16.73
C LEU A 136 -10.98 -0.17 15.49
N ARG A 137 -10.78 1.08 15.07
CA ARG A 137 -11.44 1.68 13.91
C ARG A 137 -10.64 1.44 12.63
N ARG A 138 -11.27 0.85 11.62
CA ARG A 138 -10.67 0.66 10.30
C ARG A 138 -10.31 2.00 9.67
N ASP A 139 -9.15 2.05 9.03
CA ASP A 139 -8.59 3.19 8.30
C ASP A 139 -8.30 4.42 9.19
N HIS A 140 -8.38 4.26 10.52
CA HIS A 140 -7.94 5.23 11.53
C HIS A 140 -6.84 4.66 12.44
N HIS A 141 -7.09 3.50 13.07
CA HIS A 141 -6.06 2.80 13.88
C HIS A 141 -5.24 1.82 13.03
N GLY A 142 -5.83 1.28 11.97
CA GLY A 142 -5.20 0.31 11.07
C GLY A 142 -6.22 -0.22 10.07
N GLY A 143 -5.87 -1.17 9.21
CA GLY A 143 -6.72 -1.55 8.07
C GLY A 143 -7.76 -2.66 8.33
N GLY A 144 -7.94 -3.11 9.58
CA GLY A 144 -8.77 -4.26 9.92
C GLY A 144 -8.21 -5.57 9.38
N TYR A 145 -9.08 -6.56 9.12
CA TYR A 145 -8.65 -7.87 8.60
C TYR A 145 -7.99 -7.80 7.21
N HIS A 146 -8.31 -6.79 6.40
CA HIS A 146 -7.67 -6.57 5.09
C HIS A 146 -6.52 -5.56 5.15
N GLY A 147 -6.14 -5.10 6.35
CA GLY A 147 -5.11 -4.09 6.52
C GLY A 147 -3.72 -4.54 6.05
N GLY A 148 -3.49 -5.85 5.96
CA GLY A 148 -2.24 -6.41 5.47
C GLY A 148 -2.00 -6.24 3.97
N TRP A 149 -3.04 -5.98 3.16
CA TRP A 149 -2.92 -5.87 1.70
C TRP A 149 -1.97 -4.77 1.24
N GLY A 150 -1.84 -3.70 2.03
CA GLY A 150 -0.91 -2.59 1.79
C GLY A 150 0.35 -2.66 2.66
N GLY A 151 0.49 -3.72 3.45
CA GLY A 151 1.57 -3.88 4.42
C GLY A 151 2.92 -3.98 3.75
N ALA A 152 3.04 -4.79 2.69
CA ALA A 152 4.30 -4.94 1.96
C ALA A 152 4.74 -3.62 1.30
N CYS A 153 3.80 -2.86 0.75
CA CYS A 153 4.02 -1.53 0.20
C CYS A 153 4.62 -0.57 1.24
N ARG A 154 4.03 -0.50 2.44
CA ARG A 154 4.58 0.30 3.56
C ARG A 154 6.00 -0.12 3.89
N MET A 155 6.25 -1.43 4.02
CA MET A 155 7.58 -1.91 4.41
C MET A 155 8.65 -1.66 3.34
N ARG A 156 8.32 -1.81 2.04
CA ARG A 156 9.24 -1.48 0.94
C ARG A 156 9.55 0.00 0.86
N ILE A 157 8.56 0.86 1.06
CA ILE A 157 8.76 2.31 1.09
C ILE A 157 9.66 2.68 2.28
N PHE A 158 9.39 2.14 3.46
CA PHE A 158 10.24 2.33 4.64
C PHE A 158 11.69 1.90 4.37
N GLU A 159 11.89 0.69 3.84
CA GLU A 159 13.22 0.15 3.53
C GLU A 159 13.99 1.04 2.54
N GLU A 160 13.33 1.54 1.48
CA GLU A 160 13.97 2.46 0.53
C GLU A 160 14.28 3.82 1.16
N LEU A 161 13.39 4.36 2.02
CA LEU A 161 13.66 5.61 2.73
C LEU A 161 14.84 5.50 3.69
N VAL A 162 14.96 4.39 4.43
CA VAL A 162 16.14 4.11 5.27
C VAL A 162 17.40 4.02 4.40
N ARG A 163 17.35 3.26 3.31
CA ARG A 163 18.48 3.11 2.36
C ARG A 163 18.95 4.44 1.78
N GLN A 164 18.04 5.38 1.55
CA GLN A 164 18.35 6.71 1.04
C GLN A 164 18.65 7.74 2.15
N ASN A 165 18.80 7.33 3.42
CA ASN A 165 19.05 8.21 4.57
C ASN A 165 17.99 9.31 4.74
N MET A 166 16.72 8.96 4.50
CA MET A 166 15.60 9.91 4.54
C MET A 166 14.96 10.06 5.92
N PHE A 167 15.30 9.19 6.85
CA PHE A 167 14.79 9.20 8.23
C PHE A 167 15.88 9.45 9.25
N THR A 168 15.51 10.19 10.29
CA THR A 168 16.31 10.29 11.52
C THR A 168 16.26 8.98 12.31
N ASP A 169 17.21 8.79 13.23
CA ASP A 169 17.23 7.63 14.13
C ASP A 169 15.95 7.53 14.98
N ALA A 170 15.40 8.66 15.41
CA ALA A 170 14.15 8.72 16.16
C ALA A 170 12.94 8.25 15.34
N GLU A 171 12.89 8.60 14.05
CA GLU A 171 11.83 8.14 13.15
C GLU A 171 11.95 6.63 12.89
N GLN A 172 13.16 6.11 12.71
CA GLN A 172 13.41 4.68 12.57
C GLN A 172 13.04 3.91 13.84
N ALA A 173 13.38 4.43 15.02
CA ALA A 173 12.99 3.87 16.31
C ALA A 173 11.47 3.88 16.51
N THR A 174 10.79 4.95 16.07
CA THR A 174 9.32 5.03 16.09
C THR A 174 8.71 3.98 15.18
N MET A 175 9.24 3.79 13.97
CA MET A 175 8.77 2.73 13.08
C MET A 175 8.99 1.34 13.70
N LYS A 176 10.14 1.09 14.33
CA LYS A 176 10.40 -0.15 15.07
C LYS A 176 9.31 -0.40 16.12
N LYS A 177 8.99 0.61 16.94
CA LYS A 177 7.92 0.54 17.95
C LYS A 177 6.58 0.15 17.30
N ILE A 178 6.20 0.82 16.20
CA ILE A 178 4.93 0.56 15.49
C ILE A 178 4.88 -0.87 14.93
N VAL A 179 5.97 -1.36 14.32
CA VAL A 179 6.04 -2.72 13.77
C VAL A 179 5.93 -3.75 14.88
N HIS A 180 6.68 -3.57 15.97
CA HIS A 180 6.65 -4.48 17.12
C HIS A 180 5.23 -4.53 17.69
N GLN A 181 4.64 -3.38 17.97
CA GLN A 181 3.26 -3.27 18.42
C GLN A 181 2.29 -3.99 17.49
N SER A 182 2.42 -3.81 16.17
CA SER A 182 1.52 -4.42 15.17
C SER A 182 1.61 -5.95 15.10
N LEU A 183 2.67 -6.54 15.63
CA LEU A 183 2.91 -7.99 15.69
C LEU A 183 2.65 -8.57 17.09
N GLU A 184 2.09 -7.79 18.01
CA GLU A 184 1.71 -8.30 19.34
C GLU A 184 0.43 -9.16 19.28
N PRO A 185 0.28 -10.14 20.19
CA PRO A 185 -0.90 -11.02 20.24
C PRO A 185 -2.23 -10.27 20.32
N ARG A 186 -2.24 -9.09 20.94
CA ARG A 186 -3.43 -8.24 21.09
C ARG A 186 -4.04 -7.77 19.76
N PHE A 187 -3.25 -7.77 18.68
CA PHE A 187 -3.72 -7.45 17.33
C PHE A 187 -3.80 -8.69 16.45
N LEU A 188 -2.87 -9.62 16.61
CA LEU A 188 -2.63 -10.67 15.64
C LEU A 188 -2.27 -11.99 16.31
N ASP A 189 -3.15 -12.97 16.12
CA ASP A 189 -2.96 -14.37 16.48
C ASP A 189 -2.80 -15.20 15.20
N PHE A 190 -1.58 -15.68 14.95
CA PHE A 190 -1.24 -16.46 13.76
C PHE A 190 -1.93 -17.84 13.67
N LYS A 191 -2.67 -18.25 14.70
CA LYS A 191 -3.52 -19.45 14.69
C LYS A 191 -4.96 -19.15 14.28
N ARG A 192 -5.33 -17.87 14.11
CA ARG A 192 -6.67 -17.41 13.72
C ARG A 192 -6.66 -16.80 12.31
N GLY A 193 -7.85 -16.65 11.73
CA GLY A 193 -7.98 -16.19 10.35
C GLY A 193 -7.63 -17.28 9.34
N SER A 194 -7.25 -16.90 8.12
CA SER A 194 -6.91 -17.88 7.08
C SER A 194 -5.59 -18.61 7.37
N GLN A 195 -5.65 -19.93 7.24
CA GLN A 195 -4.57 -20.88 7.54
C GLN A 195 -4.14 -21.70 6.33
N HIS A 196 -4.63 -21.35 5.14
CA HIS A 196 -4.41 -22.03 3.88
C HIS A 196 -4.22 -21.01 2.75
N ALA A 197 -3.88 -21.46 1.54
CA ALA A 197 -3.60 -20.58 0.41
C ALA A 197 -4.89 -19.96 -0.20
N ASP A 198 -5.14 -18.70 0.11
CA ASP A 198 -6.25 -17.89 -0.39
C ASP A 198 -5.86 -16.40 -0.52
N ASN A 199 -6.76 -15.53 -1.03
CA ASN A 199 -6.47 -14.11 -1.17
C ASN A 199 -6.21 -13.40 0.17
N HIS A 200 -6.79 -13.88 1.27
CA HIS A 200 -6.66 -13.26 2.58
C HIS A 200 -5.29 -13.51 3.19
N SER A 201 -4.87 -14.77 3.27
CA SER A 201 -3.59 -15.20 3.80
C SER A 201 -2.42 -14.59 3.03
N PHE A 202 -2.42 -14.71 1.71
CA PHE A 202 -1.35 -14.16 0.87
C PHE A 202 -1.40 -12.64 0.82
N GLY A 203 -2.59 -12.06 0.64
CA GLY A 203 -2.76 -10.61 0.66
C GLY A 203 -2.30 -9.99 1.98
N ASN A 204 -2.46 -10.67 3.11
CA ASN A 204 -2.00 -10.19 4.40
C ASN A 204 -0.54 -10.57 4.73
N GLY A 205 -0.06 -11.69 4.18
CA GLY A 205 1.23 -12.27 4.52
C GLY A 205 2.42 -11.47 4.02
N GLY A 206 2.30 -10.80 2.86
CA GLY A 206 3.40 -9.99 2.31
C GLY A 206 3.92 -8.93 3.28
N GLY A 207 3.01 -8.19 3.93
CA GLY A 207 3.40 -7.19 4.93
C GLY A 207 4.11 -7.78 6.13
N VAL A 208 3.59 -8.89 6.68
CA VAL A 208 4.20 -9.60 7.81
C VAL A 208 5.58 -10.14 7.43
N ALA A 209 5.73 -10.74 6.25
CA ALA A 209 6.98 -11.29 5.77
C ALA A 209 8.08 -10.22 5.67
N LEU A 210 7.78 -9.05 5.10
CA LEU A 210 8.72 -7.93 5.10
C LEU A 210 8.94 -7.36 6.51
N GLY A 211 7.90 -7.31 7.34
CA GLY A 211 7.99 -6.85 8.73
C GLY A 211 9.04 -7.63 9.53
N ILE A 212 8.94 -8.96 9.54
CA ILE A 212 9.88 -9.83 10.27
C ILE A 212 11.24 -9.98 9.57
N LYS A 213 11.36 -9.62 8.28
CA LYS A 213 12.64 -9.50 7.59
C LYS A 213 13.42 -8.28 8.09
N LEU A 214 12.75 -7.13 8.18
CA LEU A 214 13.38 -5.86 8.58
C LEU A 214 13.53 -5.73 10.10
N PHE A 215 12.65 -6.38 10.87
CA PHE A 215 12.64 -6.38 12.32
C PHE A 215 12.61 -7.83 12.84
N PRO A 216 13.74 -8.56 12.76
CA PRO A 216 13.79 -9.98 13.11
C PRO A 216 13.58 -10.24 14.61
N ASP A 217 13.74 -9.23 15.46
CA ASP A 217 13.49 -9.26 16.90
C ASP A 217 12.06 -8.84 17.27
N ALA A 218 11.15 -8.68 16.30
CA ALA A 218 9.75 -8.39 16.56
C ALA A 218 9.05 -9.51 17.35
N PRO A 219 8.04 -9.19 18.17
CA PRO A 219 7.25 -10.19 18.85
C PRO A 219 6.58 -11.14 17.85
N GLN A 220 6.39 -12.39 18.27
CA GLN A 220 5.78 -13.44 17.45
C GLN A 220 6.49 -13.73 16.11
N ALA A 221 7.76 -13.31 15.91
CA ALA A 221 8.44 -13.52 14.62
C ALA A 221 8.58 -15.00 14.24
N LYS A 222 8.69 -15.91 15.22
CA LYS A 222 8.72 -17.36 15.00
C LYS A 222 7.36 -17.89 14.55
N GLU A 223 6.29 -17.45 15.20
CA GLU A 223 4.91 -17.79 14.91
C GLU A 223 4.48 -17.26 13.54
N ALA A 224 4.88 -16.02 13.22
CA ALA A 224 4.70 -15.42 11.91
C ALA A 224 5.35 -16.25 10.81
N ARG A 225 6.61 -16.67 11.00
CA ARG A 225 7.32 -17.53 10.06
C ARG A 225 6.64 -18.88 9.89
N ALA A 226 6.25 -19.53 10.99
CA ALA A 226 5.54 -20.79 10.94
C ALA A 226 4.17 -20.69 10.22
N TRP A 227 3.48 -19.56 10.33
CA TRP A 227 2.25 -19.31 9.57
C TRP A 227 2.52 -19.07 8.08
N LEU A 228 3.52 -18.26 7.73
CA LEU A 228 3.95 -18.04 6.35
C LEU A 228 4.36 -19.35 5.66
N ASP A 229 5.12 -20.20 6.37
CA ASP A 229 5.53 -21.51 5.88
C ASP A 229 4.32 -22.43 5.67
N ARG A 230 3.35 -22.41 6.59
CA ARG A 230 2.11 -23.20 6.47
C ARG A 230 1.27 -22.81 5.25
N ILE A 231 1.01 -21.52 5.03
CA ILE A 231 0.20 -21.07 3.88
C ILE A 231 0.94 -21.28 2.56
N TRP A 232 2.28 -21.16 2.57
CA TRP A 232 3.11 -21.45 1.41
C TRP A 232 3.11 -22.93 1.07
N ASN A 233 3.32 -23.80 2.05
CA ASN A 233 3.31 -25.26 1.84
C ASN A 233 1.94 -25.72 1.34
N HIS A 234 0.85 -25.18 1.88
CA HIS A 234 -0.48 -25.45 1.33
C HIS A 234 -0.57 -25.08 -0.15
N MET A 235 -0.10 -23.89 -0.57
CA MET A 235 -0.07 -23.52 -2.00
C MET A 235 0.82 -24.48 -2.82
N ALA A 236 1.99 -24.85 -2.30
CA ALA A 236 2.94 -25.72 -2.99
C ALA A 236 2.40 -27.15 -3.18
N ASP A 237 1.73 -27.70 -2.17
CA ASP A 237 1.16 -29.06 -2.20
C ASP A 237 0.08 -29.20 -3.28
N PHE A 238 -0.78 -28.18 -3.45
CA PHE A 238 -1.78 -28.16 -4.52
C PHE A 238 -1.21 -27.71 -5.86
N GLY A 239 -0.04 -27.06 -5.87
CA GLY A 239 0.50 -26.36 -7.02
C GLY A 239 -0.38 -25.19 -7.49
N ASP A 240 -1.29 -24.72 -6.64
CA ASP A 240 -2.30 -23.69 -6.93
C ASP A 240 -2.94 -23.12 -5.64
N TRP A 241 -3.85 -22.14 -5.80
CA TRP A 241 -4.69 -21.62 -4.71
C TRP A 241 -6.17 -21.94 -4.90
N THR A 242 -6.97 -21.79 -3.84
CA THR A 242 -8.33 -22.35 -3.76
C THR A 242 -9.44 -21.47 -4.36
N GLU A 243 -9.14 -20.23 -4.78
CA GLU A 243 -10.12 -19.23 -5.25
C GLU A 243 -9.93 -18.90 -6.73
N TRP A 244 -10.49 -19.71 -7.63
CA TRP A 244 -10.22 -19.64 -9.07
C TRP A 244 -10.88 -18.50 -9.87
N ASN A 245 -11.53 -17.54 -9.19
CA ASN A 245 -11.99 -16.32 -9.85
C ASN A 245 -10.85 -15.30 -9.89
N TYR A 246 -10.23 -15.12 -11.07
CA TYR A 246 -9.09 -14.21 -11.23
C TYR A 246 -9.42 -12.81 -10.73
N TYR A 247 -10.55 -12.22 -11.12
CA TYR A 247 -10.98 -10.95 -10.56
C TYR A 247 -12.10 -11.09 -9.52
N PRO A 248 -12.10 -10.24 -8.48
CA PRO A 248 -11.10 -9.22 -8.15
C PRO A 248 -9.92 -9.75 -7.31
N TYR A 249 -9.93 -11.03 -6.92
CA TYR A 249 -9.10 -11.54 -5.82
C TYR A 249 -7.75 -12.16 -6.23
N GLY A 250 -7.65 -12.72 -7.44
CA GLY A 250 -6.41 -13.28 -7.97
C GLY A 250 -5.21 -12.31 -7.88
N PRO A 251 -5.32 -11.06 -8.35
CA PRO A 251 -4.23 -10.11 -8.19
C PRO A 251 -3.86 -9.80 -6.72
N ILE A 252 -4.76 -9.95 -5.75
CA ILE A 252 -4.42 -9.80 -4.31
C ILE A 252 -3.52 -10.97 -3.88
N PHE A 253 -3.95 -12.19 -4.19
CA PHE A 253 -3.18 -13.40 -3.93
C PHE A 253 -1.80 -13.33 -4.58
N LEU A 254 -1.76 -13.02 -5.88
CA LEU A 254 -0.54 -13.02 -6.69
C LEU A 254 0.50 -11.99 -6.23
N HIS A 255 0.06 -10.78 -5.85
CA HIS A 255 0.95 -9.80 -5.22
C HIS A 255 1.48 -10.30 -3.88
N GLY A 256 0.59 -10.83 -3.04
CA GLY A 256 0.97 -11.43 -1.75
C GLY A 256 1.98 -12.57 -1.90
N MET A 257 1.81 -13.42 -2.91
CA MET A 257 2.73 -14.51 -3.23
C MET A 257 4.11 -13.98 -3.58
N LEU A 258 4.20 -12.98 -4.47
CA LEU A 258 5.49 -12.36 -4.79
C LEU A 258 6.10 -11.66 -3.59
N ASP A 259 5.31 -10.96 -2.78
CA ASP A 259 5.79 -10.25 -1.60
C ASP A 259 6.39 -11.20 -0.57
N ILE A 260 5.72 -12.33 -0.29
CA ILE A 260 6.26 -13.39 0.58
C ILE A 260 7.51 -14.00 -0.05
N ALA A 261 7.48 -14.28 -1.35
CA ALA A 261 8.59 -14.91 -2.05
C ALA A 261 9.87 -14.07 -2.01
N GLU A 262 9.75 -12.77 -2.29
CA GLU A 262 10.86 -11.81 -2.23
C GLU A 262 11.37 -11.60 -0.80
N ALA A 263 10.47 -11.52 0.18
CA ALA A 263 10.86 -11.29 1.58
C ALA A 263 11.55 -12.50 2.22
N THR A 264 11.22 -13.71 1.76
CA THR A 264 11.71 -14.96 2.36
C THR A 264 12.76 -15.69 1.52
N GLY A 265 13.16 -15.12 0.37
CA GLY A 265 14.14 -15.72 -0.55
C GLY A 265 13.56 -16.82 -1.46
N ARG A 266 12.27 -17.16 -1.32
CA ARG A 266 11.60 -18.17 -2.14
C ARG A 266 11.45 -17.79 -3.60
N ILE A 267 11.60 -16.51 -3.95
CA ILE A 267 11.63 -16.09 -5.35
C ILE A 267 12.72 -16.82 -6.15
N GLU A 268 13.83 -17.19 -5.48
CA GLU A 268 14.91 -17.98 -6.06
C GLU A 268 14.69 -19.48 -5.85
N THR A 269 14.44 -19.93 -4.62
CA THR A 269 14.38 -21.36 -4.29
C THR A 269 13.13 -22.07 -4.83
N GLU A 270 12.01 -21.35 -4.96
CA GLU A 270 10.72 -21.85 -5.44
C GLU A 270 10.34 -21.25 -6.81
N SER A 271 11.34 -20.76 -7.55
CA SER A 271 11.18 -20.07 -8.83
C SER A 271 10.33 -20.86 -9.84
N ARG A 272 10.48 -22.19 -9.88
CA ARG A 272 9.69 -23.06 -10.78
C ARG A 272 8.20 -23.05 -10.45
N LEU A 273 7.84 -23.13 -9.17
CA LEU A 273 6.44 -23.11 -8.71
C LEU A 273 5.79 -21.77 -9.04
N ILE A 274 6.46 -20.67 -8.68
CA ILE A 274 5.97 -19.30 -8.92
C ILE A 274 5.77 -19.05 -10.43
N ASN A 275 6.73 -19.46 -11.26
CA ASN A 275 6.62 -19.36 -12.73
C ASN A 275 5.45 -20.21 -13.27
N ALA A 276 5.25 -21.43 -12.74
CA ALA A 276 4.15 -22.30 -13.16
C ALA A 276 2.78 -21.67 -12.85
N ILE A 277 2.61 -21.10 -11.66
CA ILE A 277 1.41 -20.34 -11.27
C ILE A 277 1.24 -19.13 -12.21
N GLY A 278 2.29 -18.35 -12.43
CA GLY A 278 2.27 -17.21 -13.35
C GLY A 278 1.86 -17.58 -14.77
N LYS A 279 2.39 -18.69 -15.33
CA LYS A 279 2.02 -19.20 -16.67
C LYS A 279 0.57 -19.65 -16.75
N ARG A 280 0.05 -20.24 -15.68
CA ARG A 280 -1.37 -20.62 -15.60
C ARG A 280 -2.25 -19.37 -15.58
N CYS A 281 -1.91 -18.39 -14.75
CA CYS A 281 -2.63 -17.12 -14.69
C CYS A 281 -2.56 -16.35 -16.02
N LEU A 282 -1.46 -16.48 -16.77
CA LEU A 282 -1.28 -15.85 -18.07
C LEU A 282 -2.32 -16.33 -19.10
N GLN A 283 -2.83 -17.57 -18.95
CA GLN A 283 -3.92 -18.07 -19.79
C GLN A 283 -5.20 -17.23 -19.65
N PHE A 284 -5.44 -16.58 -18.51
CA PHE A 284 -6.56 -15.64 -18.36
C PHE A 284 -6.36 -14.35 -19.18
N ASN A 285 -5.11 -13.95 -19.44
CA ASN A 285 -4.81 -12.81 -20.31
C ASN A 285 -4.96 -13.20 -21.79
N HIS A 286 -4.48 -14.37 -22.19
CA HIS A 286 -4.62 -14.85 -23.57
C HIS A 286 -6.07 -15.21 -23.93
N GLY A 287 -6.84 -15.75 -23.00
CA GLY A 287 -8.17 -16.32 -23.28
C GLY A 287 -9.26 -15.32 -23.64
N GLY A 288 -9.02 -14.00 -23.55
CA GLY A 288 -9.89 -12.91 -24.04
C GLY A 288 -11.31 -12.80 -23.43
N GLY A 289 -11.85 -13.85 -22.80
CA GLY A 289 -13.28 -13.97 -22.46
C GLY A 289 -13.60 -14.28 -21.00
N VAL A 290 -12.65 -14.75 -20.20
CA VAL A 290 -12.89 -15.08 -18.76
C VAL A 290 -12.57 -13.90 -17.84
N LYS A 291 -11.96 -12.83 -18.38
CA LYS A 291 -11.41 -11.71 -17.61
C LYS A 291 -12.24 -10.42 -17.70
N GLY A 292 -13.04 -10.24 -18.76
CA GLY A 292 -13.87 -9.04 -18.98
C GLY A 292 -15.10 -9.23 -19.89
N GLY A 293 -15.59 -10.46 -20.05
CA GLY A 293 -16.86 -10.74 -20.72
C GLY A 293 -18.08 -10.53 -19.81
N PRO A 294 -19.30 -10.48 -20.37
CA PRO A 294 -20.55 -10.32 -19.59
C PRO A 294 -20.74 -11.40 -18.51
N ASN A 295 -20.08 -12.55 -18.64
CA ASN A 295 -20.18 -13.69 -17.72
C ASN A 295 -19.18 -13.64 -16.54
N CYS A 296 -18.19 -12.73 -16.53
CA CYS A 296 -17.22 -12.61 -15.44
C CYS A 296 -17.34 -11.28 -14.65
N GLY A 297 -18.35 -10.45 -14.94
CA GLY A 297 -18.72 -9.27 -14.14
C GLY A 297 -17.74 -8.08 -14.21
N ILE A 298 -16.60 -8.22 -14.87
CA ILE A 298 -15.59 -7.17 -15.04
C ILE A 298 -15.84 -6.40 -16.32
N ARG A 299 -15.85 -5.07 -16.22
CA ARG A 299 -16.10 -4.16 -17.34
C ARG A 299 -14.78 -3.60 -17.86
N GLN A 300 -14.65 -3.52 -19.18
CA GLN A 300 -13.63 -2.68 -19.82
C GLN A 300 -14.08 -1.22 -19.71
N ARG A 301 -13.11 -0.30 -19.60
CA ARG A 301 -13.44 1.13 -19.64
C ARG A 301 -13.89 1.50 -21.05
N GLY A 302 -14.99 2.26 -21.15
CA GLY A 302 -15.47 2.82 -22.42
C GLY A 302 -14.64 4.02 -22.89
N ASP A 303 -14.00 4.74 -21.96
CA ASP A 303 -13.06 5.82 -22.23
C ASP A 303 -11.67 5.46 -21.66
N LEU A 304 -10.66 5.48 -22.53
CA LEU A 304 -9.26 5.15 -22.22
C LEU A 304 -8.38 6.37 -22.00
N SER A 305 -8.91 7.60 -22.11
CA SER A 305 -8.15 8.84 -21.91
C SER A 305 -7.39 8.87 -20.58
N GLY A 306 -8.07 8.51 -19.48
CA GLY A 306 -7.47 8.43 -18.16
C GLY A 306 -6.45 7.29 -18.00
N VAL A 307 -6.61 6.20 -18.77
CA VAL A 307 -5.64 5.09 -18.80
C VAL A 307 -4.34 5.56 -19.44
N TYR A 308 -4.42 6.27 -20.56
CA TYR A 308 -3.22 6.76 -21.25
C TYR A 308 -2.56 7.95 -20.54
N ALA A 309 -3.35 8.77 -19.84
CA ALA A 309 -2.81 9.88 -19.05
C ALA A 309 -2.04 9.43 -17.80
N ASP A 310 -2.47 8.33 -17.16
CA ASP A 310 -1.79 7.78 -15.97
C ASP A 310 -1.90 6.25 -15.89
N PRO A 311 -1.17 5.51 -16.76
CA PRO A 311 -1.26 4.04 -16.85
C PRO A 311 -0.73 3.35 -15.60
N TRP A 312 -0.02 4.09 -14.74
CA TRP A 312 0.49 3.60 -13.48
C TRP A 312 -0.55 3.57 -12.39
N ASN A 313 -1.61 4.39 -12.46
CA ASN A 313 -2.64 4.41 -11.44
C ASN A 313 -4.01 3.99 -11.97
N VAL A 314 -4.24 4.12 -13.28
CA VAL A 314 -5.48 3.76 -13.95
C VAL A 314 -5.22 2.65 -14.97
N GLY A 315 -5.68 1.43 -14.66
CA GLY A 315 -5.60 0.29 -15.59
C GLY A 315 -6.81 0.16 -16.51
N TYR A 316 -6.64 -0.65 -17.55
CA TYR A 316 -7.61 -0.90 -18.62
C TYR A 316 -9.00 -1.38 -18.15
N TYR A 317 -9.02 -2.28 -17.16
CA TYR A 317 -10.27 -2.76 -16.59
C TYR A 317 -10.83 -1.81 -15.53
N ASP A 318 -12.15 -1.65 -15.52
CA ASP A 318 -12.86 -0.85 -14.52
C ASP A 318 -13.14 -1.66 -13.25
N VAL A 319 -12.04 -1.95 -12.55
CA VAL A 319 -12.05 -2.69 -11.28
C VAL A 319 -11.40 -1.86 -10.20
N GLU A 320 -11.75 -2.19 -8.96
CA GLU A 320 -11.09 -1.61 -7.81
C GLU A 320 -9.57 -1.86 -7.87
N THR A 321 -8.76 -0.81 -7.76
CA THR A 321 -7.29 -0.87 -7.89
C THR A 321 -6.79 -1.42 -9.24
N SER A 322 -7.38 -0.98 -10.35
CA SER A 322 -7.12 -1.44 -11.73
C SER A 322 -5.65 -1.56 -12.15
N SER A 323 -4.80 -0.63 -11.74
CA SER A 323 -3.35 -0.62 -12.06
C SER A 323 -2.53 -1.71 -11.36
N ARG A 324 -3.07 -2.35 -10.31
CA ARG A 324 -2.37 -3.41 -9.57
C ARG A 324 -1.95 -4.55 -10.50
N ASP A 325 -2.86 -4.98 -11.36
CA ASP A 325 -2.66 -6.22 -12.11
C ASP A 325 -1.47 -6.08 -13.07
N GLY A 326 -1.36 -4.93 -13.75
CA GLY A 326 -0.20 -4.63 -14.58
C GLY A 326 1.10 -4.62 -13.79
N ASN A 327 1.06 -4.12 -12.56
CA ASN A 327 2.21 -4.13 -11.67
C ASN A 327 2.67 -5.54 -11.27
N PHE A 328 1.75 -6.49 -11.07
CA PHE A 328 2.11 -7.90 -10.83
C PHE A 328 2.86 -8.48 -12.03
N TRP A 329 2.29 -8.34 -13.22
CA TRP A 329 2.89 -8.86 -14.45
C TRP A 329 4.24 -8.23 -14.75
N TYR A 330 4.37 -6.93 -14.49
CA TYR A 330 5.64 -6.23 -14.60
C TYR A 330 6.71 -6.83 -13.65
N ARG A 331 6.37 -7.07 -12.38
CA ARG A 331 7.29 -7.72 -11.42
C ARG A 331 7.66 -9.14 -11.85
N MET A 332 6.71 -9.91 -12.38
CA MET A 332 6.99 -11.23 -12.97
C MET A 332 7.96 -11.12 -14.15
N ALA A 333 7.78 -10.15 -15.05
CA ALA A 333 8.70 -9.91 -16.15
C ALA A 333 10.11 -9.54 -15.66
N GLN A 334 10.23 -8.76 -14.59
CA GLN A 334 11.51 -8.40 -13.98
C GLN A 334 12.27 -9.62 -13.45
N HIS A 335 11.60 -10.52 -12.73
CA HIS A 335 12.21 -11.72 -12.14
C HIS A 335 12.54 -12.79 -13.18
N TYR A 336 11.63 -13.06 -14.11
CA TYR A 336 11.75 -14.20 -15.04
C TYR A 336 12.30 -13.82 -16.41
N LYS A 337 12.48 -12.53 -16.70
CA LYS A 337 12.89 -12.01 -18.02
C LYS A 337 12.05 -12.59 -19.17
N ASN A 338 10.76 -12.85 -18.90
CA ASN A 338 9.85 -13.47 -19.84
C ASN A 338 9.05 -12.37 -20.58
N PRO A 339 9.19 -12.25 -21.91
CA PRO A 339 8.47 -11.24 -22.69
C PRO A 339 6.95 -11.39 -22.62
N GLU A 340 6.43 -12.61 -22.43
CA GLU A 340 4.98 -12.84 -22.29
C GLU A 340 4.39 -12.18 -21.03
N TYR A 341 5.19 -12.06 -19.96
CA TYR A 341 4.76 -11.34 -18.76
C TYR A 341 4.79 -9.83 -18.98
N LEU A 342 5.73 -9.32 -19.78
CA LEU A 342 5.73 -7.91 -20.14
C LEU A 342 4.54 -7.57 -21.06
N TRP A 343 4.25 -8.46 -22.03
CA TRP A 343 3.04 -8.37 -22.83
C TRP A 343 1.79 -8.36 -21.95
N ALA A 344 1.69 -9.28 -20.97
CA ALA A 344 0.57 -9.30 -20.03
C ALA A 344 0.43 -7.99 -19.24
N ALA A 345 1.54 -7.37 -18.83
CA ALA A 345 1.52 -6.08 -18.16
C ALA A 345 0.93 -4.98 -19.05
N GLU A 346 1.36 -4.91 -20.32
CA GLU A 346 0.84 -3.99 -21.33
C GLU A 346 -0.66 -4.22 -21.59
N GLN A 347 -1.09 -5.47 -21.70
CA GLN A 347 -2.51 -5.82 -21.93
C GLN A 347 -3.42 -5.27 -20.82
N VAL A 348 -3.05 -5.47 -19.56
CA VAL A 348 -3.93 -5.10 -18.44
C VAL A 348 -3.76 -3.63 -18.02
N ALA A 349 -2.62 -3.02 -18.34
CA ALA A 349 -2.39 -1.60 -18.10
C ALA A 349 -3.08 -0.77 -19.17
N LEU A 350 -2.85 -1.06 -20.45
CA LEU A 350 -3.21 -0.20 -21.59
C LEU A 350 -4.31 -0.77 -22.50
N GLY A 351 -4.68 -2.05 -22.35
CA GLY A 351 -5.60 -2.74 -23.25
C GLY A 351 -4.91 -3.48 -24.40
N GLY A 352 -3.58 -3.41 -24.48
CA GLY A 352 -2.81 -4.16 -25.46
C GLY A 352 -2.85 -3.59 -26.88
N ARG A 353 -2.01 -4.16 -27.75
CA ARG A 353 -1.95 -3.79 -29.17
C ARG A 353 -2.92 -4.65 -29.99
N PRO A 354 -3.66 -4.06 -30.95
CA PRO A 354 -4.45 -4.83 -31.90
C PRO A 354 -3.55 -5.67 -32.83
N PRO A 355 -4.09 -6.69 -33.53
CA PRO A 355 -3.30 -7.57 -34.40
C PRO A 355 -2.55 -6.86 -35.52
N ASN A 356 -3.05 -5.71 -36.00
CA ASN A 356 -2.38 -4.89 -37.01
C ASN A 356 -1.28 -3.99 -36.44
N GLY A 357 -1.07 -4.00 -35.11
CA GLY A 357 -0.06 -3.21 -34.40
C GLY A 357 -0.31 -1.71 -34.35
N GLN A 358 -1.41 -1.22 -34.93
CA GLN A 358 -1.71 0.22 -34.99
C GLN A 358 -2.35 0.68 -33.69
N VAL A 359 -1.71 1.62 -33.01
CA VAL A 359 -2.19 2.19 -31.74
C VAL A 359 -2.30 3.72 -31.84
N PRO A 360 -3.21 4.34 -31.08
CA PRO A 360 -3.28 5.80 -30.98
C PRO A 360 -1.97 6.42 -30.48
N HIS A 361 -1.74 7.69 -30.76
CA HIS A 361 -0.54 8.40 -30.29
C HIS A 361 -0.45 8.42 -28.76
N GLU A 362 -1.60 8.60 -28.10
CA GLU A 362 -1.73 8.61 -26.64
C GLU A 362 -1.32 7.27 -26.03
N TYR A 363 -1.68 6.16 -26.67
CA TYR A 363 -1.22 4.83 -26.26
C TYR A 363 0.31 4.73 -26.37
N GLN A 364 0.87 5.17 -27.49
CA GLN A 364 2.31 5.07 -27.73
C GLN A 364 3.13 5.98 -26.80
N ALA A 365 2.54 7.06 -26.31
CA ALA A 365 3.12 7.93 -25.28
C ALA A 365 3.02 7.32 -23.86
N ALA A 366 1.99 6.51 -23.61
CA ALA A 366 1.77 5.85 -22.32
C ALA A 366 2.61 4.57 -22.11
N TYR A 367 2.91 3.87 -23.21
CA TYR A 367 3.79 2.68 -23.27
C TYR A 367 5.25 3.06 -23.03
#